data_AF-A0A9Q5HUU0-F1
#
_entry.id   AF-A0A9Q5HUU0-F1
#
_cell.length_a   1.000
_cell.length_b   1.000
_cell.length_c   1.000
_cell.angle_alpha   90.00
_cell.angle_beta   90.00
_cell.angle_gamma   90.00
#
_symmetry.space_group_name_H-M   'P 1'
#
loop_
_entity.id
_entity.type
_entity.pdbx_description
1 polymer ?
#
loop_
_entity_poly.entity_id
_entity_poly.type
_entity_poly.pdbx_seq_one_letter_code
_entity_poly.pdbx_strand_id
1 'polypeptide(L)'
;MTIKHTAQPQPLPPTYNRYYEIERRYPQHDASLPFPEGRTGRFLYVSNQHFGLGWNNVFQALILNTHMAYLSNRAWVFEPYTWDPHPSPYSTYNGRVIPSRIPLSAFIDGPISGGPFPPEHPNPRAVSVEFFNRVCPENKRTRVSIKEMNEGLEGRPPIEIMQKYASKLLGMAEGCVELYGSLEHPFDWLQFGDSGMETVVPTLSESPILRDFRWSPLVLSAVRTNAPNFAPDLSADPPPDVVQDLMAIHVRRGDYIGHCQRLANWSASFMGWAQAPGIPDVFVPPPGGGAGWNTPENTAEYMRHCFPEIAEIVPRVTEAKHEWETTVDRPHNEPSLKKLYILTNGKTEWVAQLKDRLMDTGDWDIVFSSRDMSLSPEQKYVGQAIDMAIAERAAVFLGNGFSSLTSNTVLLRRVRNLPIVSNRFW
;
A
#
# COMPACT_ATOMS: atom_id res chain seq x y z
N MET A 1 32.08 -7.21 42.06
CA MET A 1 30.90 -6.33 41.92
C MET A 1 30.61 -6.18 40.45
N THR A 2 29.64 -6.95 39.94
CA THR A 2 29.25 -6.90 38.53
C THR A 2 28.25 -5.77 38.35
N ILE A 3 28.66 -4.71 37.67
CA ILE A 3 27.79 -3.58 37.35
C ILE A 3 26.72 -4.09 36.39
N LYS A 4 25.49 -4.28 36.89
CA LYS A 4 24.31 -4.47 36.05
C LYS A 4 24.11 -3.15 35.30
N HIS A 5 24.45 -3.13 34.02
CA HIS A 5 23.92 -2.13 33.11
C HIS A 5 22.40 -2.30 33.08
N THR A 6 21.69 -1.47 33.83
CA THR A 6 20.25 -1.27 33.63
C THR A 6 20.09 -0.69 32.24
N ALA A 7 19.56 -1.50 31.32
CA ALA A 7 19.18 -1.03 29.99
C ALA A 7 18.24 0.18 30.18
N GLN A 8 18.58 1.32 29.59
CA GLN A 8 17.67 2.46 29.59
C GLN A 8 16.36 2.03 28.94
N PRO A 9 15.19 2.39 29.52
CA PRO A 9 13.91 2.04 28.95
C PRO A 9 13.83 2.59 27.51
N GLN A 10 13.52 1.72 26.56
CA GLN A 10 13.34 2.18 25.18
C GLN A 10 12.25 3.25 25.15
N PRO A 11 12.48 4.37 24.44
CA PRO A 11 11.46 5.41 24.31
C PRO A 11 10.21 4.81 23.69
N LEU A 12 9.05 5.19 24.23
CA LEU A 12 7.76 4.72 23.73
C LEU A 12 7.55 5.20 22.28
N PRO A 13 6.82 4.41 21.46
CA PRO A 13 6.46 4.82 20.11
C PRO A 13 5.67 6.14 20.09
N PRO A 14 5.65 6.87 18.96
CA PRO A 14 4.83 8.06 18.81
C PRO A 14 3.34 7.71 18.77
N THR A 15 2.52 8.56 19.38
CA THR A 15 1.05 8.44 19.38
C THR A 15 0.38 9.25 18.27
N TYR A 16 1.17 9.99 17.47
CA TYR A 16 0.70 10.79 16.33
C TYR A 16 -0.36 11.87 16.67
N ASN A 17 -0.40 12.36 17.91
CA ASN A 17 -1.38 13.38 18.34
C ASN A 17 -1.45 14.60 17.40
N ARG A 18 -0.32 15.09 16.91
CA ARG A 18 -0.27 16.20 15.94
C ARG A 18 -1.04 15.91 14.64
N TYR A 19 -1.00 14.67 14.16
CA TYR A 19 -1.65 14.26 12.93
C TYR A 19 -3.16 14.08 13.12
N TYR A 20 -3.59 13.55 14.27
CA TYR A 20 -5.00 13.56 14.65
C TYR A 20 -5.56 14.99 14.72
N GLU A 21 -4.79 15.94 15.25
CA GLU A 21 -5.19 17.36 15.26
C GLU A 21 -5.29 17.97 13.86
N ILE A 22 -4.48 17.53 12.91
CA ILE A 22 -4.60 17.93 11.50
C ILE A 22 -5.92 17.40 10.93
N GLU A 23 -6.20 16.11 11.11
CA GLU A 23 -7.43 15.51 10.58
C GLU A 23 -8.68 16.16 11.16
N ARG A 24 -8.73 16.47 12.48
CA ARG A 24 -9.86 17.16 13.13
C ARG A 24 -10.15 18.55 12.59
N ARG A 25 -9.16 19.20 11.97
CA ARG A 25 -9.26 20.58 11.46
C ARG A 25 -9.52 20.64 9.97
N TYR A 26 -9.78 19.51 9.33
CA TYR A 26 -10.12 19.54 7.92
C TYR A 26 -11.37 20.38 7.65
N PRO A 27 -11.40 21.18 6.56
CA PRO A 27 -12.50 22.11 6.32
C PRO A 27 -13.88 21.45 6.22
N GLN A 28 -13.93 20.21 5.74
CA GLN A 28 -15.17 19.42 5.67
C GLN A 28 -15.67 18.91 7.02
N HIS A 29 -14.91 19.09 8.11
CA HIS A 29 -15.35 18.76 9.48
C HIS A 29 -16.14 19.89 10.15
N ASP A 30 -16.80 20.71 9.35
CA ASP A 30 -17.78 21.69 9.78
C ASP A 30 -19.20 21.17 9.54
N ALA A 31 -19.97 21.03 10.62
CA ALA A 31 -21.34 20.52 10.57
C ALA A 31 -22.34 21.50 9.94
N SER A 32 -21.95 22.78 9.77
CA SER A 32 -22.78 23.83 9.17
C SER A 32 -22.71 23.88 7.63
N LEU A 33 -21.79 23.13 7.03
CA LEU A 33 -21.67 23.05 5.57
C LEU A 33 -22.97 22.57 4.91
N PRO A 34 -23.29 23.08 3.70
CA PRO A 34 -24.45 22.64 2.96
C PRO A 34 -24.28 21.19 2.46
N PHE A 35 -25.41 20.58 2.08
CA PHE A 35 -25.42 19.33 1.34
C PHE A 35 -24.52 19.44 0.07
N PRO A 36 -23.73 18.41 -0.28
CA PRO A 36 -23.72 17.04 0.26
C PRO A 36 -22.82 16.80 1.48
N GLU A 37 -22.31 17.84 2.13
CA GLU A 37 -21.48 17.77 3.33
C GLU A 37 -22.26 18.19 4.60
N GLY A 38 -21.54 18.39 5.71
CA GLY A 38 -22.12 18.89 6.97
C GLY A 38 -23.10 17.91 7.63
N ARG A 39 -24.00 18.44 8.47
CA ARG A 39 -24.94 17.64 9.27
C ARG A 39 -25.93 16.82 8.43
N THR A 40 -26.25 17.31 7.24
CA THR A 40 -27.16 16.67 6.27
C THR A 40 -26.40 15.94 5.17
N GLY A 41 -25.10 15.72 5.33
CA GLY A 41 -24.27 15.13 4.30
C GLY A 41 -24.58 13.67 3.99
N ARG A 42 -24.01 13.19 2.88
CA ARG A 42 -24.06 11.77 2.49
C ARG A 42 -22.75 11.11 2.85
N PHE A 43 -22.79 10.13 3.74
CA PHE A 43 -21.65 9.42 4.28
C PHE A 43 -21.76 7.92 4.00
N LEU A 44 -20.60 7.29 3.85
CA LEU A 44 -20.45 5.84 3.80
C LEU A 44 -19.38 5.43 4.80
N TYR A 45 -19.80 4.72 5.85
CA TYR A 45 -18.91 4.14 6.85
C TYR A 45 -18.90 2.63 6.74
N VAL A 46 -17.74 2.02 6.58
CA VAL A 46 -17.54 0.57 6.74
C VAL A 46 -17.05 0.36 8.16
N SER A 47 -17.89 -0.19 9.04
CA SER A 47 -17.61 -0.25 10.49
C SER A 47 -16.69 -1.40 10.90
N ASN A 48 -16.34 -2.27 9.96
CA ASN A 48 -15.40 -3.37 10.15
C ASN A 48 -14.25 -3.28 9.15
N GLN A 49 -13.53 -2.16 9.14
CA GLN A 49 -12.32 -2.03 8.33
C GLN A 49 -11.26 -3.06 8.75
N HIS A 50 -10.41 -3.45 7.80
CA HIS A 50 -9.30 -4.37 8.07
C HIS A 50 -8.35 -3.78 9.12
N PHE A 51 -8.03 -4.56 10.16
CA PHE A 51 -7.10 -4.18 11.23
C PHE A 51 -6.15 -5.33 11.57
N GLY A 52 -5.05 -5.05 12.28
CA GLY A 52 -4.09 -6.07 12.71
C GLY A 52 -3.28 -6.70 11.55
N LEU A 53 -3.34 -6.10 10.37
CA LEU A 53 -2.62 -6.51 9.17
C LEU A 53 -1.60 -5.43 8.78
N GLY A 54 -0.58 -5.81 7.99
CA GLY A 54 0.36 -4.86 7.41
C GLY A 54 -0.35 -3.78 6.58
N TRP A 55 0.16 -2.54 6.63
CA TRP A 55 -0.41 -1.37 5.94
C TRP A 55 -0.86 -1.65 4.51
N ASN A 56 -0.03 -2.33 3.70
CA ASN A 56 -0.34 -2.60 2.30
C ASN A 56 -1.54 -3.53 2.05
N ASN A 57 -1.92 -4.37 3.02
CA ASN A 57 -3.16 -5.13 2.95
C ASN A 57 -4.37 -4.22 3.19
N VAL A 58 -4.25 -3.34 4.20
CA VAL A 58 -5.31 -2.36 4.53
C VAL A 58 -5.45 -1.32 3.41
N PHE A 59 -4.34 -0.91 2.79
CA PHE A 59 -4.32 0.11 1.75
C PHE A 59 -5.10 -0.32 0.50
N GLN A 60 -5.08 -1.61 0.13
CA GLN A 60 -5.90 -2.13 -0.97
C GLN A 60 -7.39 -1.97 -0.68
N ALA A 61 -7.84 -2.38 0.52
CA ALA A 61 -9.22 -2.20 0.94
C ALA A 61 -9.61 -0.72 1.02
N LEU A 62 -8.69 0.13 1.51
CA LEU A 62 -8.90 1.57 1.61
C LEU A 62 -9.14 2.21 0.23
N ILE A 63 -8.33 1.86 -0.78
CA ILE A 63 -8.51 2.34 -2.16
C ILE A 63 -9.88 1.93 -2.70
N LEU A 64 -10.25 0.64 -2.61
CA LEU A 64 -11.50 0.15 -3.16
C LEU A 64 -12.73 0.70 -2.43
N ASN A 65 -12.70 0.76 -1.09
CA ASN A 65 -13.80 1.32 -0.31
C ASN A 65 -13.99 2.82 -0.57
N THR A 66 -12.89 3.57 -0.74
CA THR A 66 -12.99 5.00 -1.08
C THR A 66 -13.53 5.18 -2.50
N HIS A 67 -13.10 4.36 -3.46
CA HIS A 67 -13.63 4.40 -4.82
C HIS A 67 -15.13 4.04 -4.86
N MET A 68 -15.56 3.05 -4.08
CA MET A 68 -16.97 2.70 -3.88
C MET A 68 -17.78 3.87 -3.30
N ALA A 69 -17.24 4.60 -2.31
CA ALA A 69 -17.86 5.81 -1.77
C ALA A 69 -17.98 6.91 -2.83
N TYR A 70 -16.91 7.12 -3.60
CA TYR A 70 -16.88 8.06 -4.73
C TYR A 70 -17.96 7.73 -5.77
N LEU A 71 -18.04 6.48 -6.25
CA LEU A 71 -19.03 6.04 -7.23
C LEU A 71 -20.48 6.12 -6.72
N SER A 72 -20.68 6.06 -5.41
CA SER A 72 -22.01 6.18 -4.79
C SER A 72 -22.38 7.62 -4.39
N ASN A 73 -21.55 8.61 -4.73
CA ASN A 73 -21.70 10.02 -4.35
C ASN A 73 -21.85 10.22 -2.83
N ARG A 74 -20.97 9.57 -2.07
CA ARG A 74 -20.91 9.60 -0.61
C ARG A 74 -19.51 9.95 -0.13
N ALA A 75 -19.43 10.71 0.96
CA ALA A 75 -18.21 10.97 1.68
C ALA A 75 -17.74 9.66 2.31
N TRP A 76 -16.54 9.24 1.94
CA TRP A 76 -15.86 8.14 2.62
C TRP A 76 -15.61 8.52 4.09
N VAL A 77 -15.95 7.62 5.01
CA VAL A 77 -15.62 7.78 6.43
C VAL A 77 -14.37 6.98 6.74
N PHE A 78 -13.25 7.67 6.86
CA PHE A 78 -11.96 7.04 7.09
C PHE A 78 -11.67 6.84 8.58
N GLU A 79 -10.95 5.75 8.85
CA GLU A 79 -10.40 5.41 10.16
C GLU A 79 -8.86 5.47 10.11
N PRO A 80 -8.19 5.66 11.26
CA PRO A 80 -6.75 5.46 11.31
C PRO A 80 -6.38 4.02 10.96
N TYR A 81 -5.18 3.84 10.40
CA TYR A 81 -4.59 2.52 10.27
C TYR A 81 -4.43 1.89 11.66
N THR A 82 -5.10 0.76 11.90
CA THR A 82 -5.24 0.17 13.22
C THR A 82 -4.58 -1.19 13.29
N TRP A 83 -3.61 -1.34 14.19
CA TRP A 83 -3.03 -2.63 14.55
C TRP A 83 -3.83 -3.32 15.65
N ASP A 84 -4.27 -2.55 16.64
CA ASP A 84 -5.04 -3.03 17.78
C ASP A 84 -6.22 -2.08 18.09
N PRO A 85 -7.48 -2.57 18.02
CA PRO A 85 -8.66 -1.75 18.28
C PRO A 85 -8.92 -1.49 19.78
N HIS A 86 -8.13 -2.04 20.71
CA HIS A 86 -8.29 -1.74 22.13
C HIS A 86 -7.92 -0.28 22.48
N PRO A 87 -8.41 0.26 23.62
CA PRO A 87 -8.18 1.68 23.98
C PRO A 87 -6.71 2.07 24.19
N SER A 88 -5.81 1.11 24.38
CA SER A 88 -4.38 1.38 24.56
C SER A 88 -3.80 2.09 23.34
N PRO A 89 -2.99 3.16 23.53
CA PRO A 89 -2.28 3.82 22.42
C PRO A 89 -1.14 2.96 21.86
N TYR A 90 -0.76 1.90 22.56
CA TYR A 90 0.32 0.99 22.19
C TYR A 90 -0.15 -0.46 22.10
N SER A 91 0.44 -1.20 21.17
CA SER A 91 0.27 -2.65 21.00
C SER A 91 1.64 -3.33 20.88
N THR A 92 1.66 -4.65 20.72
CA THR A 92 2.90 -5.42 20.57
C THR A 92 2.92 -6.18 19.26
N TYR A 93 4.04 -6.09 18.54
CA TYR A 93 4.28 -6.87 17.34
C TYR A 93 5.73 -7.38 17.33
N ASN A 94 5.92 -8.69 17.11
CA ASN A 94 7.23 -9.35 17.14
C ASN A 94 8.06 -8.99 18.40
N GLY A 95 7.40 -8.94 19.56
CA GLY A 95 8.02 -8.60 20.84
C GLY A 95 8.42 -7.14 21.02
N ARG A 96 8.02 -6.24 20.11
CA ARG A 96 8.29 -4.80 20.18
C ARG A 96 7.01 -4.02 20.40
N VAL A 97 7.09 -2.97 21.21
CA VAL A 97 6.00 -2.01 21.40
C VAL A 97 5.89 -1.15 20.14
N ILE A 98 4.67 -1.04 19.60
CA ILE A 98 4.34 -0.23 18.42
C ILE A 98 3.11 0.65 18.71
N PRO A 99 2.87 1.71 17.94
CA PRO A 99 1.61 2.45 18.01
C PRO A 99 0.44 1.51 17.66
N SER A 100 -0.64 1.54 18.44
CA SER A 100 -1.85 0.77 18.11
C SER A 100 -2.56 1.32 16.88
N ARG A 101 -2.45 2.63 16.66
CA ARG A 101 -3.14 3.36 15.60
C ARG A 101 -2.25 4.44 15.04
N ILE A 102 -2.35 4.65 13.73
CA ILE A 102 -1.65 5.70 13.02
C ILE A 102 -2.68 6.42 12.13
N PRO A 103 -2.88 7.74 12.28
CA PRO A 103 -3.80 8.52 11.45
C PRO A 103 -3.39 8.45 9.96
N LEU A 104 -4.37 8.46 9.04
CA LEU A 104 -4.10 8.32 7.61
C LEU A 104 -3.24 9.46 7.07
N SER A 105 -3.40 10.67 7.63
CA SER A 105 -2.56 11.85 7.34
C SER A 105 -1.07 11.66 7.62
N ALA A 106 -0.68 10.62 8.36
CA ALA A 106 0.73 10.24 8.52
C ALA A 106 1.25 9.39 7.35
N PHE A 107 0.38 8.67 6.63
CA PHE A 107 0.72 7.84 5.48
C PHE A 107 0.52 8.55 4.15
N ILE A 108 -0.68 9.10 3.93
CA ILE A 108 -1.17 9.54 2.63
C ILE A 108 -1.89 10.88 2.74
N ASP A 109 -1.97 11.58 1.63
CA ASP A 109 -2.74 12.79 1.39
C ASP A 109 -3.58 12.62 0.11
N GLY A 110 -4.53 13.53 -0.11
CA GLY A 110 -5.49 13.46 -1.22
C GLY A 110 -6.86 12.93 -0.79
N PRO A 111 -7.77 12.68 -1.75
CA PRO A 111 -9.18 12.42 -1.44
C PRO A 111 -9.44 11.29 -0.45
N ILE A 112 -8.60 10.24 -0.45
CA ILE A 112 -8.71 9.10 0.46
C ILE A 112 -8.66 9.52 1.94
N SER A 113 -7.76 10.44 2.29
CA SER A 113 -7.55 10.91 3.66
C SER A 113 -8.17 12.27 3.94
N GLY A 114 -9.15 12.70 3.13
CA GLY A 114 -9.89 13.96 3.33
C GLY A 114 -9.35 15.17 2.58
N GLY A 115 -8.40 14.99 1.66
CA GLY A 115 -7.99 16.03 0.72
C GLY A 115 -9.13 16.45 -0.22
N PRO A 116 -8.98 17.61 -0.89
CA PRO A 116 -9.99 18.09 -1.84
C PRO A 116 -10.05 17.21 -3.09
N PHE A 117 -11.23 17.16 -3.72
CA PHE A 117 -11.40 16.69 -5.08
C PHE A 117 -11.09 17.82 -6.09
N PRO A 118 -10.71 17.49 -7.33
CA PRO A 118 -10.67 18.47 -8.41
C PRO A 118 -12.05 19.13 -8.64
N PRO A 119 -12.10 20.39 -9.14
CA PRO A 119 -13.36 21.12 -9.35
C PRO A 119 -14.42 20.40 -10.18
N GLU A 120 -13.99 19.58 -11.13
CA GLU A 120 -14.83 18.76 -12.02
C GLU A 120 -15.47 17.55 -11.32
N HIS A 121 -15.05 17.24 -10.09
CA HIS A 121 -15.53 16.12 -9.28
C HIS A 121 -16.13 16.62 -7.94
N PRO A 122 -17.36 17.17 -7.92
CA PRO A 122 -17.96 17.81 -6.75
C PRO A 122 -18.46 16.81 -5.68
N ASN A 123 -17.86 15.63 -5.58
CA ASN A 123 -18.18 14.62 -4.59
C ASN A 123 -17.91 15.16 -3.17
N PRO A 124 -18.72 14.80 -2.16
CA PRO A 124 -18.47 15.21 -0.78
C PRO A 124 -17.14 14.63 -0.27
N ARG A 125 -16.33 15.45 0.40
CA ARG A 125 -14.98 15.07 0.85
C ARG A 125 -15.03 14.02 1.95
N ALA A 126 -14.01 13.17 1.98
CA ALA A 126 -13.88 12.15 3.02
C ALA A 126 -13.74 12.79 4.41
N VAL A 127 -14.35 12.16 5.42
CA VAL A 127 -14.37 12.65 6.81
C VAL A 127 -13.83 11.60 7.77
N SER A 128 -13.31 12.06 8.92
CA SER A 128 -12.87 11.13 9.96
C SER A 128 -14.08 10.45 10.60
N VAL A 129 -13.87 9.24 11.12
CA VAL A 129 -14.86 8.55 11.95
C VAL A 129 -15.31 9.39 13.16
N GLU A 130 -14.41 10.21 13.73
CA GLU A 130 -14.73 11.13 14.83
C GLU A 130 -15.79 12.17 14.42
N PHE A 131 -15.62 12.82 13.26
CA PHE A 131 -16.61 13.76 12.73
C PHE A 131 -17.91 13.05 12.35
N PHE A 132 -17.82 11.90 11.69
CA PHE A 132 -18.98 11.10 11.31
C PHE A 132 -19.82 10.73 12.53
N ASN A 133 -19.21 10.23 13.61
CA ASN A 133 -19.92 9.88 14.85
C ASN A 133 -20.69 11.08 15.44
N ARG A 134 -20.17 12.30 15.28
CA ARG A 134 -20.82 13.54 15.74
C ARG A 134 -22.06 13.91 14.91
N VAL A 135 -22.03 13.76 13.58
CA VAL A 135 -23.13 14.17 12.69
C VAL A 135 -24.09 13.02 12.32
N CYS A 136 -23.63 11.79 12.50
CA CYS A 136 -24.31 10.52 12.28
C CYS A 136 -24.17 9.62 13.54
N PRO A 137 -24.79 10.00 14.67
CA PRO A 137 -24.87 9.12 15.83
C PRO A 137 -25.61 7.81 15.49
N GLU A 138 -25.41 6.74 16.27
CA GLU A 138 -25.91 5.39 15.96
C GLU A 138 -27.40 5.35 15.60
N ASN A 139 -28.24 6.11 16.33
CA ASN A 139 -29.68 6.18 16.09
C ASN A 139 -30.10 6.86 14.78
N LYS A 140 -29.18 7.54 14.08
CA LYS A 140 -29.40 8.16 12.76
C LYS A 140 -28.89 7.26 11.62
N ARG A 141 -28.18 6.17 11.91
CA ARG A 141 -27.54 5.35 10.88
C ARG A 141 -28.51 4.34 10.30
N THR A 142 -28.52 4.26 8.98
CA THR A 142 -29.09 3.11 8.27
C THR A 142 -27.98 2.08 8.12
N ARG A 143 -28.16 0.93 8.76
CA ARG A 143 -27.19 -0.16 8.78
C ARG A 143 -27.51 -1.17 7.68
N VAL A 144 -26.52 -1.51 6.87
CA VAL A 144 -26.62 -2.48 5.77
C VAL A 144 -25.62 -3.61 6.02
N SER A 145 -26.10 -4.84 6.01
CA SER A 145 -25.28 -6.02 6.28
C SER A 145 -24.34 -6.32 5.12
N ILE A 146 -23.03 -6.35 5.38
CA ILE A 146 -22.03 -6.75 4.38
C ILE A 146 -22.23 -8.21 3.97
N LYS A 147 -22.60 -9.07 4.92
CA LYS A 147 -22.89 -10.47 4.65
C LYS A 147 -24.01 -10.62 3.61
N GLU A 148 -25.13 -9.92 3.79
CA GLU A 148 -26.25 -9.94 2.84
C GLU A 148 -25.85 -9.31 1.49
N MET A 149 -25.10 -8.22 1.53
CA MET A 149 -24.59 -7.57 0.33
C MET A 149 -23.61 -8.46 -0.44
N ASN A 150 -22.92 -9.40 0.21
CA ASN A 150 -22.00 -10.34 -0.42
C ASN A 150 -22.68 -11.60 -0.98
N GLU A 151 -23.96 -11.85 -0.71
CA GLU A 151 -24.66 -13.03 -1.23
C GLU A 151 -24.61 -13.08 -2.77
N GLY A 152 -24.17 -14.22 -3.31
CA GLY A 152 -24.05 -14.45 -4.75
C GLY A 152 -22.83 -13.80 -5.41
N LEU A 153 -21.92 -13.23 -4.62
CA LEU A 153 -20.65 -12.65 -5.09
C LEU A 153 -19.47 -13.62 -4.96
N GLU A 154 -19.68 -14.86 -4.51
CA GLU A 154 -18.61 -15.83 -4.35
C GLU A 154 -17.90 -16.09 -5.69
N GLY A 155 -16.57 -15.88 -5.71
CA GLY A 155 -15.76 -16.04 -6.91
C GLY A 155 -16.00 -15.00 -8.01
N ARG A 156 -16.82 -13.96 -7.75
CA ARG A 156 -17.03 -12.88 -8.71
C ARG A 156 -15.84 -11.92 -8.73
N PRO A 157 -15.52 -11.34 -9.89
CA PRO A 157 -14.47 -10.35 -9.99
C PRO A 157 -14.83 -9.10 -9.17
N PRO A 158 -13.82 -8.40 -8.60
CA PRO A 158 -13.99 -7.18 -7.83
C PRO A 158 -14.86 -6.09 -8.47
N ILE A 159 -14.93 -5.99 -9.81
CA ILE A 159 -15.82 -5.03 -10.48
C ILE A 159 -17.31 -5.31 -10.26
N GLU A 160 -17.72 -6.58 -10.20
CA GLU A 160 -19.13 -6.93 -9.95
C GLU A 160 -19.51 -6.58 -8.51
N ILE A 161 -18.59 -6.79 -7.57
CA ILE A 161 -18.74 -6.38 -6.17
C ILE A 161 -18.87 -4.85 -6.09
N MET A 162 -17.92 -4.13 -6.69
CA MET A 162 -17.91 -2.66 -6.75
C MET A 162 -19.23 -2.11 -7.30
N GLN A 163 -19.71 -2.66 -8.42
CA GLN A 163 -20.93 -2.21 -9.08
C GLN A 163 -22.18 -2.49 -8.22
N LYS A 164 -22.29 -3.67 -7.60
CA LYS A 164 -23.42 -4.03 -6.73
C LYS A 164 -23.51 -3.08 -5.54
N TYR A 165 -22.39 -2.87 -4.85
CA TYR A 165 -22.33 -1.96 -3.71
C TYR A 165 -22.59 -0.51 -4.12
N ALA A 166 -21.88 0.01 -5.12
CA ALA A 166 -22.02 1.40 -5.55
C ALA A 166 -23.45 1.71 -6.01
N SER A 167 -24.08 0.82 -6.78
CA SER A 167 -25.46 1.01 -7.26
C SER A 167 -26.47 1.01 -6.12
N LYS A 168 -26.35 0.06 -5.17
CA LYS A 168 -27.21 0.01 -3.98
C LYS A 168 -27.08 1.29 -3.15
N LEU A 169 -25.84 1.72 -2.87
CA LEU A 169 -25.54 2.88 -2.04
C LEU A 169 -25.94 4.21 -2.70
N LEU A 170 -25.80 4.31 -4.02
CA LEU A 170 -26.21 5.48 -4.80
C LEU A 170 -27.72 5.70 -4.70
N GLY A 171 -28.51 4.62 -4.79
CA GLY A 171 -29.97 4.63 -4.72
C GLY A 171 -30.56 4.86 -3.32
N MET A 172 -29.74 4.80 -2.26
CA MET A 172 -30.19 5.07 -0.90
C MET A 172 -30.33 6.58 -0.65
N ALA A 173 -31.50 7.01 -0.19
CA ALA A 173 -31.79 8.41 0.15
C ALA A 173 -31.14 8.84 1.48
N GLU A 174 -30.80 7.86 2.33
CA GLU A 174 -30.28 8.10 3.67
C GLU A 174 -28.87 8.69 3.62
N GLY A 175 -28.65 9.75 4.40
CA GLY A 175 -27.37 10.42 4.50
C GLY A 175 -26.33 9.58 5.26
N CYS A 176 -26.70 9.00 6.40
CA CYS A 176 -25.79 8.24 7.25
C CYS A 176 -25.91 6.73 6.99
N VAL A 177 -25.06 6.18 6.12
CA VAL A 177 -25.05 4.74 5.84
C VAL A 177 -23.84 4.06 6.48
N GLU A 178 -24.11 2.98 7.22
CA GLU A 178 -23.09 2.12 7.83
C GLU A 178 -23.18 0.73 7.20
N LEU A 179 -22.11 0.29 6.53
CA LEU A 179 -21.89 -1.10 6.18
C LEU A 179 -21.29 -1.80 7.39
N TYR A 180 -21.95 -2.85 7.88
CA TYR A 180 -21.53 -3.57 9.08
C TYR A 180 -21.36 -5.07 8.82
N GLY A 181 -20.44 -5.68 9.56
CA GLY A 181 -20.12 -7.11 9.51
C GLY A 181 -19.26 -7.49 10.71
N SER A 182 -19.09 -8.79 10.94
CA SER A 182 -18.19 -9.29 11.99
C SER A 182 -16.86 -9.70 11.38
N LEU A 183 -16.90 -10.57 10.38
CA LEU A 183 -15.74 -11.06 9.64
C LEU A 183 -15.80 -10.71 8.14
N GLU A 184 -16.96 -10.26 7.67
CA GLU A 184 -17.25 -10.04 6.26
C GLU A 184 -16.81 -8.66 5.82
N HIS A 185 -15.99 -8.53 4.80
CA HIS A 185 -15.62 -7.21 4.24
C HIS A 185 -16.26 -7.02 2.85
N PRO A 186 -16.48 -5.78 2.38
CA PRO A 186 -16.88 -5.55 1.00
C PRO A 186 -15.82 -6.08 0.02
N PHE A 187 -14.54 -5.88 0.36
CA PHE A 187 -13.40 -6.41 -0.37
C PHE A 187 -12.41 -7.04 0.62
N ASP A 188 -11.96 -8.26 0.34
CA ASP A 188 -11.12 -9.07 1.21
C ASP A 188 -9.89 -9.68 0.50
N TRP A 189 -9.13 -10.46 1.27
CA TRP A 189 -7.86 -11.03 0.85
C TRP A 189 -7.98 -12.03 -0.30
N LEU A 190 -9.14 -12.68 -0.50
CA LEU A 190 -9.36 -13.56 -1.64
C LEU A 190 -9.36 -12.75 -2.93
N GLN A 191 -10.03 -11.59 -2.92
CA GLN A 191 -10.00 -10.69 -4.07
C GLN A 191 -8.60 -10.12 -4.30
N PHE A 192 -7.90 -9.70 -3.24
CA PHE A 192 -6.57 -9.09 -3.37
C PHE A 192 -5.50 -10.04 -3.94
N GLY A 193 -5.69 -11.36 -3.83
CA GLY A 193 -4.82 -12.38 -4.45
C GLY A 193 -5.22 -12.76 -5.87
N ASP A 194 -6.38 -12.30 -6.36
CA ASP A 194 -6.95 -12.74 -7.64
C ASP A 194 -6.65 -11.77 -8.79
N SER A 195 -6.44 -12.31 -9.99
CA SER A 195 -6.20 -11.52 -11.21
C SER A 195 -7.40 -10.64 -11.60
N GLY A 196 -8.61 -11.00 -11.13
CA GLY A 196 -9.83 -10.23 -11.29
C GLY A 196 -9.75 -8.83 -10.69
N MET A 197 -8.80 -8.52 -9.81
CA MET A 197 -8.53 -7.13 -9.40
C MET A 197 -8.43 -6.20 -10.62
N GLU A 198 -7.78 -6.63 -11.70
CA GLU A 198 -7.62 -5.85 -12.94
C GLU A 198 -8.94 -5.32 -13.52
N THR A 199 -10.06 -5.98 -13.22
CA THR A 199 -11.38 -5.56 -13.70
C THR A 199 -11.86 -4.21 -13.17
N VAL A 200 -11.35 -3.73 -12.02
CA VAL A 200 -11.71 -2.39 -11.50
C VAL A 200 -10.78 -1.28 -11.98
N VAL A 201 -9.63 -1.60 -12.59
CA VAL A 201 -8.66 -0.58 -13.02
C VAL A 201 -9.27 0.44 -13.97
N PRO A 202 -10.08 0.08 -14.99
CA PRO A 202 -10.61 1.06 -15.94
C PRO A 202 -11.42 2.19 -15.29
N THR A 203 -12.14 1.92 -14.18
CA THR A 203 -12.87 2.96 -13.44
C THR A 203 -12.00 3.63 -12.39
N LEU A 204 -11.09 2.86 -11.77
CA LEU A 204 -10.27 3.31 -10.67
C LEU A 204 -9.12 4.22 -11.12
N SER A 205 -8.48 3.95 -12.26
CA SER A 205 -7.35 4.75 -12.80
C SER A 205 -7.78 6.15 -13.23
N GLU A 206 -9.03 6.32 -13.66
CA GLU A 206 -9.60 7.62 -14.02
C GLU A 206 -10.25 8.33 -12.82
N SER A 207 -10.31 7.67 -11.66
CA SER A 207 -10.89 8.25 -10.47
C SER A 207 -9.93 9.23 -9.79
N PRO A 208 -10.43 10.38 -9.28
CA PRO A 208 -9.66 11.27 -8.39
C PRO A 208 -9.05 10.55 -7.18
N ILE A 209 -9.64 9.42 -6.77
CA ILE A 209 -9.11 8.60 -5.67
C ILE A 209 -7.66 8.17 -5.92
N LEU A 210 -7.30 7.85 -7.17
CA LEU A 210 -5.93 7.52 -7.54
C LEU A 210 -5.21 8.67 -8.27
N ARG A 211 -5.90 9.43 -9.13
CA ARG A 211 -5.28 10.54 -9.88
C ARG A 211 -4.74 11.64 -8.96
N ASP A 212 -5.44 11.92 -7.86
CA ASP A 212 -5.06 12.94 -6.88
C ASP A 212 -4.44 12.33 -5.61
N PHE A 213 -4.08 11.05 -5.66
CA PHE A 213 -3.35 10.40 -4.59
C PHE A 213 -2.01 11.09 -4.35
N ARG A 214 -1.69 11.34 -3.07
CA ARG A 214 -0.40 11.86 -2.65
C ARG A 214 0.12 11.11 -1.44
N TRP A 215 1.44 11.07 -1.30
CA TRP A 215 2.06 10.66 -0.03
C TRP A 215 1.99 11.81 0.97
N SER A 216 1.90 11.49 2.26
CA SER A 216 1.82 12.52 3.30
C SER A 216 3.08 13.39 3.34
N PRO A 217 3.00 14.62 3.88
CA PRO A 217 4.18 15.43 4.16
C PRO A 217 5.22 14.71 5.05
N LEU A 218 4.79 13.83 5.95
CA LEU A 218 5.69 13.02 6.78
C LEU A 218 6.52 12.06 5.91
N VAL A 219 5.88 11.32 5.02
CA VAL A 219 6.53 10.40 4.08
C VAL A 219 7.47 11.17 3.16
N LEU A 220 6.98 12.24 2.51
CA LEU A 220 7.79 13.03 1.58
C LEU A 220 8.95 13.77 2.27
N SER A 221 8.82 14.15 3.53
CA SER A 221 9.95 14.72 4.28
C SER A 221 11.07 13.70 4.51
N ALA A 222 10.73 12.42 4.73
CA ALA A 222 11.71 11.36 4.89
C ALA A 222 12.44 11.06 3.58
N VAL A 223 11.69 11.02 2.47
CA VAL A 223 12.27 10.89 1.11
C VAL A 223 13.27 12.02 0.87
N ARG A 224 12.84 13.28 1.02
CA ARG A 224 13.69 14.47 0.78
C ARG A 224 14.92 14.51 1.69
N THR A 225 14.81 14.08 2.94
CA THR A 225 15.95 14.08 3.88
C THR A 225 17.03 13.07 3.48
N ASN A 226 16.64 11.95 2.89
CA ASN A 226 17.57 10.87 2.54
C ASN A 226 18.00 10.91 1.06
N ALA A 227 17.23 11.56 0.19
CA ALA A 227 17.47 11.68 -1.25
C ALA A 227 18.88 12.14 -1.65
N PRO A 228 19.53 13.12 -0.98
CA PRO A 228 20.88 13.55 -1.33
C PRO A 228 21.93 12.44 -1.32
N ASN A 229 21.69 11.35 -0.58
CA ASN A 229 22.64 10.24 -0.45
C ASN A 229 22.53 9.20 -1.58
N PHE A 230 21.49 9.24 -2.42
CA PHE A 230 21.29 8.20 -3.44
C PHE A 230 20.57 8.65 -4.71
N ALA A 231 19.60 9.57 -4.62
CA ALA A 231 18.85 10.06 -5.76
C ALA A 231 18.46 11.53 -5.51
N PRO A 232 19.38 12.49 -5.71
CA PRO A 232 19.17 13.89 -5.36
C PRO A 232 17.91 14.52 -5.93
N ASP A 233 17.45 14.10 -7.11
CA ASP A 233 16.22 14.58 -7.77
C ASP A 233 14.96 14.40 -6.90
N LEU A 234 14.93 13.37 -6.03
CA LEU A 234 13.85 13.14 -5.08
C LEU A 234 13.79 14.19 -3.95
N SER A 235 14.76 15.09 -3.88
CA SER A 235 14.76 16.21 -2.93
C SER A 235 13.83 17.36 -3.35
N ALA A 236 13.40 17.38 -4.62
CA ALA A 236 12.48 18.39 -5.15
C ALA A 236 11.11 18.39 -4.45
N ASP A 237 10.40 19.52 -4.52
CA ASP A 237 9.07 19.71 -3.95
C ASP A 237 8.13 20.36 -5.00
N PRO A 238 7.21 19.61 -5.64
CA PRO A 238 7.03 18.17 -5.48
C PRO A 238 8.21 17.35 -6.06
N PRO A 239 8.44 16.12 -5.58
CA PRO A 239 9.42 15.21 -6.20
C PRO A 239 8.97 14.87 -7.64
N PRO A 240 9.92 14.58 -8.55
CA PRO A 240 9.59 14.24 -9.93
C PRO A 240 8.71 12.99 -9.99
N ASP A 241 7.97 12.87 -11.10
CA ASP A 241 7.13 11.70 -11.32
C ASP A 241 7.94 10.43 -11.60
N VAL A 242 9.10 10.60 -12.25
CA VAL A 242 10.06 9.53 -12.58
C VAL A 242 11.49 10.02 -12.34
N VAL A 243 12.34 9.15 -11.80
CA VAL A 243 13.79 9.31 -11.69
C VAL A 243 14.45 8.32 -12.65
N GLN A 244 14.95 8.84 -13.76
CA GLN A 244 15.25 8.04 -14.95
C GLN A 244 16.44 7.09 -14.82
N ASP A 245 17.41 7.43 -13.96
CA ASP A 245 18.61 6.63 -13.70
C ASP A 245 18.48 5.75 -12.44
N LEU A 246 17.28 5.66 -11.84
CA LEU A 246 17.01 4.91 -10.63
C LEU A 246 16.27 3.59 -10.92
N MET A 247 16.84 2.50 -10.42
CA MET A 247 16.15 1.22 -10.24
C MET A 247 15.79 1.04 -8.76
N ALA A 248 14.60 0.52 -8.48
CA ALA A 248 14.20 0.11 -7.12
C ALA A 248 13.90 -1.39 -7.08
N ILE A 249 14.38 -2.08 -6.04
CA ILE A 249 14.15 -3.51 -5.83
C ILE A 249 13.44 -3.77 -4.50
N HIS A 250 12.38 -4.58 -4.50
CA HIS A 250 11.69 -5.01 -3.27
C HIS A 250 12.08 -6.41 -2.84
N VAL A 251 13.01 -6.45 -1.88
CA VAL A 251 13.57 -7.66 -1.31
C VAL A 251 12.86 -7.96 0.00
N ARG A 252 11.73 -8.67 -0.08
CA ARG A 252 10.90 -9.05 1.07
C ARG A 252 11.53 -10.25 1.80
N ARG A 253 12.20 -9.98 2.93
CA ARG A 253 12.91 -10.96 3.76
C ARG A 253 12.31 -10.98 5.18
N GLY A 254 13.11 -10.83 6.23
CA GLY A 254 12.66 -10.75 7.62
C GLY A 254 11.74 -11.91 8.02
N ASP A 255 10.50 -11.61 8.42
CA ASP A 255 9.48 -12.57 8.84
C ASP A 255 8.80 -13.34 7.69
N TYR A 256 9.19 -13.08 6.44
CA TYR A 256 8.44 -13.52 5.26
C TYR A 256 8.66 -14.98 4.86
N ILE A 257 9.71 -15.66 5.35
CA ILE A 257 9.96 -17.06 5.00
C ILE A 257 8.78 -17.99 5.34
N GLY A 258 8.20 -17.83 6.52
CA GLY A 258 7.02 -18.61 6.92
C GLY A 258 5.77 -18.23 6.13
N HIS A 259 5.70 -17.00 5.61
CA HIS A 259 4.63 -16.58 4.71
C HIS A 259 4.79 -17.20 3.32
N CYS A 260 5.99 -17.26 2.77
CA CYS A 260 6.27 -17.94 1.49
C CYS A 260 5.92 -19.43 1.53
N GLN A 261 6.21 -20.11 2.64
CA GLN A 261 5.78 -21.50 2.85
C GLN A 261 4.24 -21.63 2.84
N ARG A 262 3.53 -20.68 3.47
CA ARG A 262 2.06 -20.67 3.42
C ARG A 262 1.54 -20.42 2.01
N LEU A 263 2.10 -19.45 1.29
CA LEU A 263 1.72 -19.18 -0.11
C LEU A 263 1.89 -20.41 -0.99
N ALA A 264 3.03 -21.11 -0.85
CA ALA A 264 3.27 -22.38 -1.52
C ALA A 264 2.20 -23.41 -1.15
N ASN A 265 1.90 -23.58 0.13
CA ASN A 265 0.87 -24.50 0.62
C ASN A 265 -0.56 -24.14 0.21
N TRP A 266 -0.81 -22.97 -0.37
CA TRP A 266 -2.14 -22.59 -0.87
C TRP A 266 -2.17 -22.48 -2.40
N SER A 267 -1.09 -22.87 -3.08
CA SER A 267 -0.91 -22.69 -4.52
C SER A 267 -1.25 -21.25 -4.98
N ALA A 268 -0.82 -20.26 -4.18
CA ALA A 268 -1.14 -18.85 -4.43
C ALA A 268 -0.49 -18.32 -5.72
N SER A 269 -1.20 -17.48 -6.46
CA SER A 269 -0.61 -16.67 -7.54
C SER A 269 0.05 -15.40 -6.98
N PHE A 270 0.62 -14.58 -7.86
CA PHE A 270 0.98 -13.19 -7.54
C PHE A 270 -0.22 -12.37 -7.09
N MET A 271 0.02 -11.28 -6.38
CA MET A 271 -1.01 -10.45 -5.76
C MET A 271 -1.66 -9.49 -6.76
N GLY A 272 -2.96 -9.65 -7.05
CA GLY A 272 -3.80 -8.61 -7.66
C GLY A 272 -3.12 -7.85 -8.81
N TRP A 273 -2.80 -6.57 -8.59
CA TRP A 273 -2.15 -5.67 -9.57
C TRP A 273 -0.78 -6.13 -10.08
N ALA A 274 -0.09 -7.02 -9.37
CA ALA A 274 1.13 -7.66 -9.85
C ALA A 274 0.85 -8.70 -10.94
N GLN A 275 -0.41 -8.91 -11.33
CA GLN A 275 -0.82 -9.75 -12.45
C GLN A 275 -1.33 -8.91 -13.63
N ALA A 276 -1.04 -7.60 -13.66
CA ALA A 276 -1.52 -6.72 -14.72
C ALA A 276 -1.05 -7.17 -16.12
N PRO A 277 -1.94 -7.12 -17.14
CA PRO A 277 -1.56 -7.48 -18.50
C PRO A 277 -0.38 -6.64 -19.01
N GLY A 278 0.60 -7.31 -19.62
CA GLY A 278 1.82 -6.68 -20.16
C GLY A 278 3.01 -6.64 -19.20
N ILE A 279 2.85 -7.06 -17.94
CA ILE A 279 4.01 -7.32 -17.08
C ILE A 279 4.78 -8.55 -17.61
N PRO A 280 6.11 -8.47 -17.83
CA PRO A 280 6.87 -9.56 -18.44
C PRO A 280 6.94 -10.82 -17.57
N ASP A 281 7.10 -10.65 -16.26
CA ASP A 281 7.28 -11.78 -15.34
C ASP A 281 5.93 -12.22 -14.78
N VAL A 282 5.54 -13.46 -15.11
CA VAL A 282 4.28 -14.07 -14.68
C VAL A 282 4.59 -15.33 -13.89
N PHE A 283 3.83 -15.57 -12.82
CA PHE A 283 3.93 -16.79 -12.05
C PHE A 283 2.68 -17.63 -12.23
N VAL A 284 2.86 -18.83 -12.79
CA VAL A 284 1.79 -19.84 -12.89
C VAL A 284 2.07 -20.90 -11.82
N PRO A 285 1.19 -21.06 -10.81
CA PRO A 285 1.37 -22.09 -9.79
C PRO A 285 1.63 -23.46 -10.40
N PRO A 286 2.74 -24.14 -10.03
CA PRO A 286 3.02 -25.48 -10.53
C PRO A 286 1.89 -26.46 -10.17
N PRO A 287 1.57 -27.43 -11.04
CA PRO A 287 0.54 -28.43 -10.75
C PRO A 287 0.98 -29.36 -9.62
N GLY A 288 0.01 -30.07 -9.03
CA GLY A 288 0.30 -31.11 -8.02
C GLY A 288 0.42 -30.61 -6.59
N GLY A 289 0.01 -29.37 -6.29
CA GLY A 289 -0.26 -28.88 -4.93
C GLY A 289 -1.77 -28.65 -4.66
N GLY A 290 -2.13 -28.12 -3.50
CA GLY A 290 -3.52 -27.85 -3.17
C GLY A 290 -3.73 -26.99 -1.92
N ALA A 291 -4.96 -26.93 -1.43
CA ALA A 291 -5.33 -26.16 -0.23
C ALA A 291 -4.72 -26.77 1.04
N GLY A 292 -3.65 -26.16 1.53
CA GLY A 292 -2.95 -26.52 2.77
C GLY A 292 -1.74 -27.45 2.59
N TRP A 293 -1.34 -27.81 1.37
CA TRP A 293 -0.19 -28.65 1.11
C TRP A 293 0.43 -28.41 -0.28
N ASN A 294 1.73 -28.67 -0.43
CA ASN A 294 2.40 -28.67 -1.73
C ASN A 294 3.57 -29.67 -1.78
N THR A 295 4.10 -29.97 -2.97
CA THR A 295 5.30 -30.81 -3.11
C THR A 295 6.56 -30.05 -2.69
N PRO A 296 7.66 -30.73 -2.32
CA PRO A 296 8.94 -30.10 -2.06
C PRO A 296 9.47 -29.29 -3.25
N GLU A 297 9.28 -29.82 -4.47
CA GLU A 297 9.72 -29.17 -5.71
C GLU A 297 8.95 -27.87 -5.96
N ASN A 298 7.63 -27.90 -5.80
CA ASN A 298 6.81 -26.71 -5.91
C ASN A 298 7.17 -25.70 -4.83
N THR A 299 7.37 -26.15 -3.59
CA THR A 299 7.79 -25.27 -2.49
C THR A 299 9.13 -24.59 -2.80
N ALA A 300 10.08 -25.31 -3.40
CA ALA A 300 11.36 -24.73 -3.82
C ALA A 300 11.16 -23.67 -4.91
N GLU A 301 10.26 -23.90 -5.87
CA GLU A 301 9.91 -22.91 -6.90
C GLU A 301 9.34 -21.63 -6.27
N TYR A 302 8.37 -21.74 -5.35
CA TYR A 302 7.86 -20.58 -4.62
C TYR A 302 8.97 -19.84 -3.87
N MET A 303 9.93 -20.55 -3.29
CA MET A 303 11.02 -19.91 -2.55
C MET A 303 11.94 -19.08 -3.46
N ARG A 304 12.15 -19.48 -4.72
CA ARG A 304 12.93 -18.71 -5.70
C ARG A 304 12.30 -17.35 -6.00
N HIS A 305 10.98 -17.28 -6.10
CA HIS A 305 10.25 -16.04 -6.40
C HIS A 305 9.88 -15.24 -5.13
N CYS A 306 9.55 -15.93 -4.04
CA CYS A 306 9.02 -15.32 -2.83
C CYS A 306 10.12 -14.93 -1.82
N PHE A 307 11.23 -15.67 -1.76
CA PHE A 307 12.28 -15.45 -0.78
C PHE A 307 13.69 -15.73 -1.36
N PRO A 308 14.05 -15.12 -2.51
CA PRO A 308 15.31 -15.41 -3.18
C PRO A 308 16.53 -15.13 -2.30
N GLU A 309 17.60 -15.88 -2.54
CA GLU A 309 18.91 -15.64 -1.93
C GLU A 309 19.76 -14.66 -2.74
N ILE A 310 20.85 -14.13 -2.15
CA ILE A 310 21.72 -13.14 -2.82
C ILE A 310 22.23 -13.65 -4.18
N ALA A 311 22.54 -14.94 -4.27
CA ALA A 311 23.01 -15.57 -5.51
C ALA A 311 21.96 -15.59 -6.63
N GLU A 312 20.68 -15.43 -6.29
CA GLU A 312 19.56 -15.37 -7.23
C GLU A 312 19.16 -13.91 -7.50
N ILE A 313 19.20 -13.06 -6.47
CA ILE A 313 18.87 -11.63 -6.58
C ILE A 313 19.83 -10.92 -7.55
N VAL A 314 21.14 -11.10 -7.38
CA VAL A 314 22.16 -10.37 -8.16
C VAL A 314 22.00 -10.59 -9.67
N PRO A 315 21.99 -11.84 -10.20
CA PRO A 315 21.82 -12.05 -11.64
C PRO A 315 20.48 -11.53 -12.14
N ARG A 316 19.40 -11.67 -11.36
CA ARG A 316 18.07 -11.18 -11.73
C ARG A 316 18.02 -9.65 -11.84
N VAL A 317 18.69 -8.93 -10.93
CA VAL A 317 18.82 -7.46 -11.00
C VAL A 317 19.60 -7.05 -12.25
N THR A 318 20.71 -7.73 -12.56
CA THR A 318 21.50 -7.47 -13.76
C THR A 318 20.71 -7.69 -15.04
N GLU A 319 19.96 -8.79 -15.11
CA GLU A 319 19.08 -9.12 -16.23
C GLU A 319 17.99 -8.05 -16.40
N ALA A 320 17.26 -7.71 -15.33
CA ALA A 320 16.20 -6.70 -15.39
C ALA A 320 16.73 -5.30 -15.81
N LYS A 321 17.93 -4.92 -15.35
CA LYS A 321 18.61 -3.71 -15.82
C LYS A 321 18.92 -3.78 -17.32
N HIS A 322 19.51 -4.87 -17.78
CA HIS A 322 19.88 -5.05 -19.18
C HIS A 322 18.66 -5.04 -20.11
N GLU A 323 17.60 -5.77 -19.76
CA GLU A 323 16.36 -5.79 -20.53
C GLU A 323 15.72 -4.41 -20.64
N TRP A 324 15.70 -3.63 -19.55
CA TRP A 324 15.23 -2.24 -19.60
C TRP A 324 16.12 -1.35 -20.47
N GLU A 325 17.44 -1.46 -20.35
CA GLU A 325 18.35 -0.59 -21.10
C GLU A 325 18.32 -0.85 -22.60
N THR A 326 17.91 -2.06 -23.01
CA THR A 326 17.84 -2.51 -24.40
C THR A 326 16.43 -2.54 -25.00
N THR A 327 15.37 -2.38 -24.19
CA THR A 327 14.00 -2.44 -24.72
C THR A 327 13.66 -1.26 -25.62
N VAL A 328 12.83 -1.52 -26.63
CA VAL A 328 12.27 -0.51 -27.53
C VAL A 328 11.24 0.40 -26.85
N ASP A 329 10.67 -0.05 -25.73
CA ASP A 329 9.69 0.70 -24.93
C ASP A 329 10.34 1.76 -24.03
N ARG A 330 11.68 1.77 -23.94
CA ARG A 330 12.43 2.76 -23.19
C ARG A 330 12.44 4.08 -23.98
N PRO A 331 12.09 5.23 -23.38
CA PRO A 331 12.16 6.50 -24.08
C PRO A 331 13.58 6.77 -24.62
N HIS A 332 13.66 7.35 -25.82
CA HIS A 332 14.95 7.63 -26.45
C HIS A 332 15.75 8.65 -25.64
N ASN A 333 17.07 8.44 -25.55
CA ASN A 333 18.03 9.28 -24.82
C ASN A 333 17.93 9.27 -23.29
N GLU A 334 17.23 8.30 -22.70
CA GLU A 334 17.24 8.14 -21.24
C GLU A 334 18.64 7.73 -20.72
N PRO A 335 19.06 8.22 -19.55
CA PRO A 335 20.32 7.82 -18.93
C PRO A 335 20.28 6.34 -18.53
N SER A 336 21.44 5.68 -18.52
CA SER A 336 21.59 4.32 -17.96
C SER A 336 21.18 4.26 -16.50
N LEU A 337 20.74 3.08 -16.05
CA LEU A 337 20.43 2.86 -14.63
C LEU A 337 21.74 2.81 -13.83
N LYS A 338 21.98 3.85 -13.04
CA LYS A 338 23.22 4.02 -12.26
C LYS A 338 22.99 4.06 -10.76
N LYS A 339 21.74 4.21 -10.32
CA LYS A 339 21.35 4.20 -8.90
C LYS A 339 20.44 3.02 -8.62
N LEU A 340 20.69 2.31 -7.53
CA LEU A 340 19.86 1.20 -7.07
C LEU A 340 19.37 1.45 -5.65
N TYR A 341 18.05 1.39 -5.45
CA TYR A 341 17.40 1.47 -4.15
C TYR A 341 16.82 0.12 -3.72
N ILE A 342 17.19 -0.36 -2.53
CA ILE A 342 16.73 -1.64 -1.97
C ILE A 342 15.70 -1.36 -0.87
N LEU A 343 14.42 -1.62 -1.16
CA LEU A 343 13.38 -1.62 -0.13
C LEU A 343 13.27 -3.01 0.52
N THR A 344 13.47 -3.08 1.84
CA THR A 344 13.58 -4.37 2.53
C THR A 344 13.31 -4.32 4.04
N ASN A 345 12.70 -5.39 4.56
CA ASN A 345 12.63 -5.70 5.99
C ASN A 345 13.74 -6.67 6.44
N GLY A 346 14.74 -6.96 5.62
CA GLY A 346 15.88 -7.83 5.94
C GLY A 346 16.75 -7.30 7.09
N LYS A 347 17.60 -8.18 7.64
CA LYS A 347 18.57 -7.81 8.68
C LYS A 347 19.71 -6.98 8.07
N THR A 348 20.22 -5.99 8.81
CA THR A 348 21.22 -5.03 8.32
C THR A 348 22.47 -5.71 7.76
N GLU A 349 22.98 -6.75 8.43
CA GLU A 349 24.17 -7.48 8.01
C GLU A 349 23.98 -8.25 6.69
N TRP A 350 22.78 -8.79 6.46
CA TRP A 350 22.46 -9.48 5.20
C TRP A 350 22.27 -8.48 4.07
N VAL A 351 21.64 -7.32 4.36
CA VAL A 351 21.48 -6.23 3.38
C VAL A 351 22.84 -5.66 2.99
N ALA A 352 23.77 -5.50 3.94
CA ALA A 352 25.14 -5.06 3.63
C ALA A 352 25.82 -6.01 2.62
N GLN A 353 25.76 -7.33 2.86
CA GLN A 353 26.31 -8.33 1.93
C GLN A 353 25.66 -8.26 0.54
N LEU A 354 24.34 -8.05 0.47
CA LEU A 354 23.64 -7.89 -0.80
C LEU A 354 24.11 -6.63 -1.53
N LYS A 355 24.25 -5.50 -0.82
CA LYS A 355 24.73 -4.23 -1.39
C LYS A 355 26.13 -4.38 -1.97
N ASP A 356 27.05 -4.99 -1.22
CA ASP A 356 28.43 -5.22 -1.68
C ASP A 356 28.43 -6.02 -2.99
N ARG A 357 27.66 -7.12 -3.04
CA ARG A 357 27.57 -7.95 -4.24
C ARG A 357 26.95 -7.25 -5.44
N LEU A 358 25.94 -6.40 -5.22
CA LEU A 358 25.33 -5.61 -6.28
C LEU A 358 26.29 -4.56 -6.81
N MET A 359 27.00 -3.85 -5.93
CA MET A 359 28.04 -2.87 -6.30
C MET A 359 29.14 -3.54 -7.15
N ASP A 360 29.58 -4.74 -6.76
CA ASP A 360 30.67 -5.46 -7.44
C ASP A 360 30.34 -5.87 -8.89
N THR A 361 29.06 -6.15 -9.20
CA THR A 361 28.68 -6.78 -10.48
C THR A 361 27.77 -5.95 -11.38
N GLY A 362 27.09 -4.94 -10.85
CA GLY A 362 25.94 -4.32 -11.52
C GLY A 362 26.18 -2.98 -12.22
N ASP A 363 27.43 -2.49 -12.25
CA ASP A 363 27.78 -1.17 -12.81
C ASP A 363 26.88 -0.05 -12.22
N TRP A 364 26.92 0.07 -10.89
CA TRP A 364 26.16 1.05 -10.11
C TRP A 364 27.09 2.11 -9.55
N ASP A 365 26.68 3.38 -9.62
CA ASP A 365 27.36 4.46 -8.91
C ASP A 365 26.98 4.43 -7.43
N ILE A 366 25.73 4.05 -7.12
CA ILE A 366 25.18 4.00 -5.76
C ILE A 366 24.24 2.81 -5.60
N VAL A 367 24.42 2.04 -4.52
CA VAL A 367 23.41 1.12 -3.98
C VAL A 367 23.03 1.57 -2.57
N PHE A 368 21.78 1.95 -2.38
CA PHE A 368 21.20 2.45 -1.12
C PHE A 368 20.03 1.58 -0.68
N SER A 369 19.71 1.53 0.61
CA SER A 369 18.62 0.70 1.13
C SER A 369 17.79 1.41 2.19
N SER A 370 16.58 0.90 2.48
CA SER A 370 15.77 1.36 3.62
C SER A 370 16.50 1.25 4.96
N ARG A 371 17.55 0.42 5.05
CA ARG A 371 18.37 0.26 6.27
C ARG A 371 19.41 1.37 6.43
N ASP A 372 19.71 2.11 5.37
CA ASP A 372 20.64 3.25 5.39
C ASP A 372 19.93 4.57 5.74
N MET A 373 18.59 4.57 5.78
CA MET A 373 17.82 5.79 6.03
C MET A 373 17.96 6.30 7.46
N SER A 374 18.10 7.61 7.58
CA SER A 374 17.88 8.34 8.83
C SER A 374 16.41 8.73 8.93
N LEU A 375 15.72 8.18 9.94
CA LEU A 375 14.28 8.37 10.14
C LEU A 375 13.98 8.88 11.55
N SER A 376 13.07 9.86 11.64
CA SER A 376 12.48 10.28 12.92
C SER A 376 11.69 9.14 13.57
N PRO A 377 11.39 9.21 14.88
CA PRO A 377 10.52 8.24 15.54
C PRO A 377 9.18 8.01 14.82
N GLU A 378 8.54 9.06 14.32
CA GLU A 378 7.29 9.00 13.53
C GLU A 378 7.49 8.38 12.15
N GLN A 379 8.60 8.68 11.48
CA GLN A 379 8.88 8.14 10.15
C GLN A 379 9.12 6.63 10.17
N LYS A 380 9.66 6.08 11.27
CA LYS A 380 9.96 4.64 11.40
C LYS A 380 8.73 3.74 11.24
N TYR A 381 7.56 4.16 11.71
CA TYR A 381 6.33 3.34 11.62
C TYR A 381 5.54 3.54 10.32
N VAL A 382 5.99 4.46 9.46
CA VAL A 382 5.48 4.66 8.10
C VAL A 382 6.52 4.28 7.03
N GLY A 383 7.58 3.56 7.42
CA GLY A 383 8.72 3.22 6.55
C GLY A 383 8.34 2.56 5.23
N GLN A 384 7.35 1.67 5.24
CA GLN A 384 6.83 1.03 4.04
C GLN A 384 6.24 2.02 3.02
N ALA A 385 5.64 3.14 3.49
CA ALA A 385 5.12 4.17 2.60
C ALA A 385 6.27 5.03 2.03
N ILE A 386 7.34 5.24 2.80
CA ILE A 386 8.56 5.90 2.32
C ILE A 386 9.22 5.06 1.21
N ASP A 387 9.32 3.75 1.42
CA ASP A 387 9.82 2.81 0.42
C ASP A 387 8.99 2.86 -0.87
N MET A 388 7.67 2.83 -0.76
CA MET A 388 6.77 2.91 -1.92
C MET A 388 6.86 4.26 -2.64
N ALA A 389 6.97 5.37 -1.91
CA ALA A 389 7.12 6.70 -2.49
C ALA A 389 8.41 6.83 -3.33
N ILE A 390 9.47 6.10 -2.99
CA ILE A 390 10.68 6.03 -3.81
C ILE A 390 10.46 5.07 -4.99
N ALA A 391 9.96 3.86 -4.72
CA ALA A 391 9.82 2.80 -5.72
C ALA A 391 8.82 3.14 -6.84
N GLU A 392 7.75 3.87 -6.54
CA GLU A 392 6.78 4.30 -7.56
C GLU A 392 7.39 5.27 -8.59
N ARG A 393 8.50 5.93 -8.24
CA ARG A 393 9.20 6.92 -9.08
C ARG A 393 10.42 6.35 -9.79
N ALA A 394 10.87 5.15 -9.45
CA ALA A 394 12.03 4.56 -10.13
C ALA A 394 11.72 4.34 -11.62
N ALA A 395 12.71 4.46 -12.51
CA ALA A 395 12.52 4.08 -13.90
C ALA A 395 12.12 2.60 -14.00
N VAL A 396 12.80 1.73 -13.24
CA VAL A 396 12.50 0.30 -13.14
C VAL A 396 12.18 -0.11 -11.71
N PHE A 397 11.15 -0.93 -11.54
CA PHE A 397 10.81 -1.54 -10.26
C PHE A 397 10.83 -3.06 -10.38
N LEU A 398 11.70 -3.73 -9.63
CA LEU A 398 11.78 -5.18 -9.52
C LEU A 398 11.25 -5.64 -8.15
N GLY A 399 10.06 -6.21 -8.13
CA GLY A 399 9.31 -6.50 -6.92
C GLY A 399 9.22 -7.98 -6.53
N ASN A 400 8.59 -8.22 -5.38
CA ASN A 400 8.14 -9.56 -5.00
C ASN A 400 6.66 -9.70 -5.38
N GLY A 401 6.36 -10.50 -6.40
CA GLY A 401 5.00 -10.63 -6.95
C GLY A 401 3.94 -11.08 -5.93
N PHE A 402 4.34 -11.75 -4.85
CA PHE A 402 3.43 -12.17 -3.77
C PHE A 402 3.19 -11.10 -2.69
N SER A 403 3.83 -9.93 -2.80
CA SER A 403 3.69 -8.88 -1.81
C SER A 403 2.63 -7.86 -2.20
N SER A 404 1.72 -7.56 -1.27
CA SER A 404 0.80 -6.42 -1.39
C SER A 404 1.51 -5.08 -1.53
N LEU A 405 2.72 -4.91 -0.96
CA LEU A 405 3.52 -3.70 -1.17
C LEU A 405 3.88 -3.56 -2.65
N THR A 406 4.41 -4.63 -3.25
CA THR A 406 4.76 -4.65 -4.67
C THR A 406 3.52 -4.41 -5.54
N SER A 407 2.42 -5.11 -5.27
CA SER A 407 1.16 -4.94 -6.00
C SER A 407 0.66 -3.48 -5.96
N ASN A 408 0.65 -2.85 -4.78
CA ASN A 408 0.27 -1.44 -4.66
C ASN A 408 1.24 -0.49 -5.39
N THR A 409 2.56 -0.75 -5.32
CA THR A 409 3.54 0.05 -6.07
C THR A 409 3.31 -0.07 -7.58
N VAL A 410 2.99 -1.24 -8.11
CA VAL A 410 2.66 -1.44 -9.53
C VAL A 410 1.43 -0.63 -9.92
N LEU A 411 0.37 -0.63 -9.10
CA LEU A 411 -0.81 0.21 -9.33
C LEU A 411 -0.45 1.70 -9.40
N LEU A 412 0.34 2.21 -8.45
CA LEU A 412 0.72 3.63 -8.41
C LEU A 412 1.62 4.03 -9.59
N ARG A 413 2.51 3.14 -10.03
CA ARG A 413 3.33 3.32 -11.25
C ARG A 413 2.47 3.42 -12.51
N ARG A 414 1.41 2.60 -12.60
CA ARG A 414 0.46 2.63 -13.73
C ARG A 414 -0.33 3.93 -13.78
N VAL A 415 -0.78 4.45 -12.64
CA VAL A 415 -1.49 5.74 -12.56
C VAL A 415 -0.59 6.90 -13.03
N ARG A 416 0.72 6.78 -12.81
CA ARG A 416 1.75 7.72 -13.31
C ARG A 416 2.16 7.48 -14.76
N ASN A 417 1.53 6.53 -15.45
CA ASN A 417 1.83 6.17 -16.84
C ASN A 417 3.28 5.70 -17.08
N LEU A 418 3.93 5.10 -16.08
CA LEU A 418 5.21 4.44 -16.32
C LEU A 418 4.97 3.19 -17.20
N PRO A 419 5.88 2.85 -18.14
CA PRO A 419 5.72 1.70 -19.01
C PRO A 419 5.48 0.42 -18.21
N ILE A 420 4.47 -0.37 -18.58
CA ILE A 420 4.10 -1.56 -17.79
C ILE A 420 5.27 -2.56 -17.69
N VAL A 421 6.07 -2.66 -18.74
CA VAL A 421 7.29 -3.49 -18.85
C VAL A 421 8.41 -3.08 -17.90
N SER A 422 8.35 -1.88 -17.33
CA SER A 422 9.30 -1.41 -16.31
C SER A 422 9.04 -2.03 -14.92
N ASN A 423 7.93 -2.76 -14.76
CA ASN A 423 7.63 -3.56 -13.57
C ASN A 423 8.12 -4.99 -13.82
N ARG A 424 9.01 -5.46 -12.95
CA ARG A 424 9.61 -6.78 -13.01
C ARG A 424 9.40 -7.52 -11.70
N PHE A 425 9.51 -8.85 -11.68
CA PHE A 425 9.46 -9.67 -10.47
C PHE A 425 10.62 -10.67 -10.37
N TRP A 426 10.88 -11.12 -9.13
CA TRP A 426 11.83 -12.21 -8.82
C TRP A 426 11.51 -13.48 -9.58
#